data_AF-A0A3D8I2I7-F1
#
_entry.id   AF-A0A3D8I2I7-F1
#
_cell.length_a   1.000
_cell.length_b   1.000
_cell.length_c   1.000
_cell.angle_alpha   90.00
_cell.angle_beta   90.00
_cell.angle_gamma   90.00
#
_symmetry.space_group_name_H-M   'P 1'
#
loop_
_entity.id
_entity.type
_entity.pdbx_description
1 polymer ?
#
loop_
_entity_poly.entity_id
_entity_poly.type
_entity_poly.pdbx_seq_one_letter_code
_entity_poly.pdbx_strand_id
1 'polypeptide(L)'
;MGLSVVSINDLEMVRSVGKLKTYDAFLAFKIDLENILPEFLAHNELLRLYFIQAYPLSSYVLGYLFKLRSVDKITIEIIVDDVRLFMFFDEIDMIDEFKIKIMEDKLGTL
;
A
#
# COMPACT_ATOMS: atom_id res chain seq x y z
N MET A 1 13.93 3.04 1.86
CA MET A 1 12.48 2.91 1.65
C MET A 1 11.83 4.02 2.44
N GLY A 2 10.87 4.74 1.86
CA GLY A 2 10.23 5.87 2.52
C GLY A 2 8.73 5.80 2.33
N LEU A 3 8.00 6.02 3.41
CA LEU A 3 6.56 6.27 3.39
C LEU A 3 6.33 7.77 3.42
N SER A 4 5.38 8.24 2.61
CA SER A 4 5.00 9.65 2.57
C SER A 4 3.53 9.77 2.24
N VAL A 5 2.82 10.68 2.91
CA VAL A 5 1.48 11.09 2.48
C VAL A 5 1.63 11.96 1.23
N VAL A 6 0.85 11.65 0.19
CA VAL A 6 0.79 12.41 -1.06
C VAL A 6 -0.67 12.64 -1.43
N SER A 7 -0.95 13.74 -2.14
CA SER A 7 -2.26 13.98 -2.75
C SER A 7 -2.14 13.86 -4.27
N ILE A 8 -2.93 12.98 -4.87
CA ILE A 8 -2.98 12.76 -6.32
C ILE A 8 -4.44 12.82 -6.75
N ASN A 9 -4.78 13.75 -7.66
CA ASN A 9 -6.16 13.98 -8.12
C ASN A 9 -7.15 14.16 -6.94
N ASP A 10 -6.77 14.99 -5.97
CA ASP A 10 -7.53 15.27 -4.74
C ASP A 10 -7.77 14.06 -3.81
N LEU A 11 -7.06 12.95 -4.04
CA LEU A 11 -7.06 11.78 -3.16
C LEU A 11 -5.77 11.74 -2.36
N GLU A 12 -5.89 11.76 -1.03
CA GLU A 12 -4.77 11.48 -0.14
C GLU A 12 -4.47 9.98 -0.12
N MET A 13 -3.17 9.67 -0.18
CA MET A 13 -2.64 8.32 -0.24
C MET A 13 -1.35 8.23 0.56
N VAL A 14 -1.13 7.09 1.20
CA VAL A 14 0.16 6.75 1.81
C VAL A 14 1.00 6.03 0.76
N ARG A 15 1.99 6.73 0.22
CA ARG A 15 2.90 6.22 -0.81
C ARG A 15 4.08 5.48 -0.20
N SER A 16 4.32 4.26 -0.66
CA SER A 16 5.49 3.44 -0.30
C SER A 16 6.32 3.13 -1.55
N VAL A 17 7.60 3.51 -1.54
CA VAL A 17 8.50 3.32 -2.69
C VAL A 17 9.56 2.24 -2.39
N GLY A 18 9.62 1.25 -3.27
CA GLY A 18 10.61 0.18 -3.25
C GLY A 18 10.10 -1.14 -2.68
N LYS A 19 10.95 -2.16 -2.75
CA LYS A 19 10.61 -3.55 -2.45
C LYS A 19 10.45 -3.80 -0.96
N LEU A 20 9.42 -4.58 -0.59
CA LEU A 20 9.14 -5.02 0.79
C LEU A 20 9.37 -6.53 0.96
N LYS A 21 10.52 -7.02 0.46
CA LYS A 21 10.83 -8.45 0.40
C LYS A 21 11.44 -9.01 1.68
N THR A 22 12.18 -8.22 2.44
CA THR A 22 12.88 -8.66 3.66
C THR A 22 12.09 -8.32 4.91
N TYR A 23 12.36 -9.02 6.01
CA TYR A 23 11.76 -8.73 7.30
C TYR A 23 12.09 -7.30 7.77
N ASP A 24 13.33 -6.84 7.61
CA ASP A 24 13.74 -5.49 8.02
C ASP A 24 13.01 -4.40 7.21
N ALA A 25 12.83 -4.62 5.90
CA ALA A 25 12.04 -3.72 5.07
C ALA A 25 10.58 -3.69 5.52
N PHE A 26 9.99 -4.85 5.81
CA PHE A 26 8.65 -4.91 6.39
C PHE A 26 8.56 -4.17 7.74
N LEU A 27 9.53 -4.36 8.64
CA LEU A 27 9.50 -3.76 9.97
C LEU A 27 9.57 -2.23 9.88
N ALA A 28 10.44 -1.70 9.02
CA ALA A 28 10.51 -0.26 8.75
C ALA A 28 9.18 0.27 8.21
N PHE A 29 8.57 -0.44 7.23
CA PHE A 29 7.27 -0.07 6.67
C PHE A 29 6.18 -0.04 7.74
N LYS A 30 6.13 -1.07 8.59
CA LYS A 30 5.15 -1.16 9.67
C LYS A 30 5.28 0.01 10.63
N ILE A 31 6.49 0.31 11.09
CA ILE A 31 6.75 1.40 12.06
C ILE A 31 6.32 2.74 11.47
N ASP A 32 6.77 3.04 10.25
CA ASP A 32 6.48 4.30 9.58
C ASP A 32 4.96 4.45 9.32
N LEU A 33 4.30 3.37 8.89
CA LEU A 33 2.87 3.37 8.64
C LEU A 33 2.08 3.56 9.94
N GLU A 34 2.48 2.92 11.04
CA GLU A 34 1.85 3.10 12.36
C GLU A 34 1.97 4.53 12.89
N ASN A 35 3.06 5.23 12.56
CA ASN A 35 3.23 6.63 12.93
C ASN A 35 2.32 7.58 12.12
N ILE A 36 2.04 7.22 10.86
CA ILE A 36 1.20 8.03 9.95
C ILE A 36 -0.29 7.77 10.17
N LEU A 37 -0.67 6.52 10.49
CA LEU A 37 -2.05 6.07 10.54
C LEU A 37 -3.00 6.96 11.35
N PRO A 38 -2.67 7.35 12.60
CA PRO A 38 -3.61 8.08 13.46
C PRO A 38 -4.04 9.42 12.85
N GLU A 39 -3.08 10.19 12.33
CA GLU A 39 -3.37 11.47 11.69
C GLU A 39 -4.06 11.26 10.34
N PHE A 40 -3.59 10.30 9.54
CA PHE A 40 -4.18 10.02 8.23
C PHE A 40 -5.66 9.64 8.35
N LEU A 41 -6.00 8.75 9.29
CA LEU A 41 -7.36 8.26 9.51
C LEU A 41 -8.24 9.25 10.28
N ALA A 42 -7.66 10.27 10.93
CA ALA A 42 -8.45 11.37 11.52
C ALA A 42 -9.14 12.21 10.42
N HIS A 43 -8.54 12.27 9.23
CA HIS A 43 -9.04 13.06 8.08
C HIS A 43 -9.56 12.20 6.92
N ASN A 44 -9.34 10.88 6.95
CA ASN A 44 -9.70 9.95 5.87
C ASN A 44 -10.44 8.71 6.41
N GLU A 45 -11.59 8.39 5.82
CA GLU A 45 -12.37 7.18 6.15
C GLU A 45 -11.77 5.87 5.59
N LEU A 46 -10.81 5.98 4.68
CA LEU A 46 -10.20 4.87 3.93
C LEU A 46 -8.68 5.03 3.89
N LEU A 47 -7.95 3.97 4.23
CA LEU A 47 -6.51 3.91 4.02
C LEU A 47 -6.22 3.55 2.56
N ARG A 48 -5.77 4.54 1.77
CA ARG A 48 -5.21 4.28 0.43
C ARG A 48 -3.71 4.07 0.51
N LEU A 49 -3.26 2.86 0.18
CA LEU A 49 -1.84 2.53 0.08
C LEU A 49 -1.42 2.56 -1.39
N TYR A 50 -0.44 3.40 -1.73
CA TYR A 50 0.13 3.43 -3.07
C TYR A 50 1.52 2.80 -3.08
N PHE A 51 1.61 1.59 -3.61
CA PHE A 51 2.88 0.85 -3.75
C PHE A 51 3.54 1.16 -5.09
N ILE A 52 4.74 1.73 -5.04
CA ILE A 52 5.56 2.06 -6.20
C ILE A 52 6.79 1.15 -6.23
N GLN A 53 7.00 0.44 -7.34
CA GLN A 53 8.11 -0.51 -7.54
C GLN A 53 8.26 -1.52 -6.40
N ALA A 54 7.12 -1.95 -5.83
CA ALA A 54 7.11 -2.77 -4.62
C ALA A 54 7.18 -4.27 -4.87
N TYR A 55 7.07 -4.73 -6.13
CA TYR A 55 7.16 -6.15 -6.45
C TYR A 55 8.59 -6.70 -6.25
N PRO A 56 8.76 -7.84 -5.56
CA PRO A 56 7.73 -8.63 -4.86
C PRO A 56 7.45 -8.11 -3.43
N LEU A 57 6.21 -8.30 -2.96
CA LEU A 57 5.83 -8.14 -1.56
C LEU A 57 6.10 -9.43 -0.76
N SER A 58 6.56 -9.28 0.48
CA SER A 58 6.67 -10.42 1.40
C SER A 58 5.33 -10.78 2.04
N SER A 59 5.20 -12.02 2.50
CA SER A 59 4.04 -12.49 3.27
C SER A 59 3.83 -11.74 4.58
N TYR A 60 4.88 -11.13 5.14
CA TYR A 60 4.77 -10.27 6.32
C TYR A 60 3.92 -9.02 6.04
N VAL A 61 4.09 -8.40 4.86
CA VAL A 61 3.27 -7.26 4.45
C VAL A 61 1.82 -7.69 4.29
N LEU A 62 1.57 -8.81 3.59
CA LEU A 62 0.21 -9.33 3.42
C LEU A 62 -0.46 -9.60 4.77
N GLY A 63 0.21 -10.34 5.67
CA GLY A 63 -0.32 -10.63 7.00
C GLY A 63 -0.63 -9.36 7.81
N TYR A 64 0.19 -8.32 7.66
CA TYR A 64 -0.07 -7.04 8.31
C TYR A 64 -1.25 -6.29 7.70
N LEU A 65 -1.39 -6.25 6.38
CA LEU A 65 -2.56 -5.68 5.69
C LEU A 65 -3.86 -6.38 6.11
N PHE A 66 -3.83 -7.71 6.24
CA PHE A 66 -4.95 -8.47 6.80
C PHE A 66 -5.25 -8.13 8.25
N LYS A 67 -4.23 -7.94 9.09
CA LYS A 67 -4.44 -7.53 10.48
C LYS A 67 -5.15 -6.17 10.53
N LEU A 68 -4.65 -5.18 9.78
CA LEU A 68 -5.26 -3.84 9.72
C LEU A 68 -6.73 -3.90 9.29
N ARG A 69 -7.03 -4.69 8.26
CA ARG A 69 -8.40 -4.83 7.75
C ARG A 69 -9.31 -5.65 8.66
N SER A 70 -8.90 -6.86 9.01
CA SER A 70 -9.77 -7.85 9.66
C SER A 70 -9.85 -7.67 11.17
N VAL A 71 -8.78 -7.21 11.81
CA VAL A 71 -8.72 -6.99 13.26
C VAL A 71 -9.03 -5.55 13.60
N ASP A 72 -8.30 -4.60 12.98
CA ASP A 72 -8.46 -3.17 13.32
C ASP A 72 -9.62 -2.50 12.57
N LYS A 73 -10.29 -3.23 11.67
CA LYS A 73 -11.47 -2.77 10.92
C LYS A 73 -11.20 -1.56 10.03
N ILE A 74 -9.95 -1.38 9.60
CA ILE A 74 -9.58 -0.31 8.67
C ILE A 74 -9.98 -0.72 7.27
N THR A 75 -10.76 0.13 6.59
CA THR A 75 -11.01 -0.06 5.16
C THR A 75 -9.73 0.27 4.40
N ILE A 76 -9.31 -0.61 3.49
CA ILE A 76 -8.07 -0.45 2.72
C ILE A 76 -8.38 -0.49 1.23
N GLU A 77 -7.78 0.44 0.50
CA GLU A 77 -7.68 0.41 -0.96
C GLU A 77 -6.19 0.41 -1.33
N ILE A 78 -5.78 -0.48 -2.21
CA ILE A 78 -4.38 -0.55 -2.64
C ILE A 78 -4.27 -0.14 -4.10
N ILE A 79 -3.33 0.76 -4.36
CA ILE A 79 -2.95 1.20 -5.68
C ILE A 79 -1.54 0.68 -5.94
N VAL A 80 -1.31 0.14 -7.13
CA VAL A 80 -0.01 -0.37 -7.57
C VAL A 80 0.40 0.27 -8.89
N ASP A 81 1.71 0.46 -9.09
CA ASP A 81 2.29 0.97 -10.34
C ASP A 81 2.80 -0.15 -11.29
N ASP A 82 2.85 -1.39 -10.79
CA ASP A 82 3.46 -2.53 -11.47
C ASP A 82 2.41 -3.62 -11.73
N VAL A 83 2.24 -3.97 -13.01
CA VAL A 83 1.35 -5.06 -13.47
C VAL A 83 1.68 -6.38 -12.78
N ARG A 84 2.97 -6.66 -12.49
CA ARG A 84 3.36 -7.89 -11.78
C ARG A 84 2.81 -7.93 -10.37
N LEU A 85 2.74 -6.78 -9.70
CA LEU A 85 2.16 -6.69 -8.37
C LEU A 85 0.64 -6.80 -8.42
N PHE A 86 0.02 -6.21 -9.43
CA PHE A 86 -1.42 -6.38 -9.67
C PHE A 86 -1.76 -7.86 -9.88
N MET A 87 -1.07 -8.54 -10.80
CA MET A 87 -1.27 -9.96 -11.08
C MET A 87 -1.00 -10.83 -9.86
N PHE A 88 0.00 -10.48 -9.04
CA PHE A 88 0.24 -11.19 -7.79
C PHE A 88 -0.97 -11.15 -6.85
N PHE A 89 -1.66 -9.99 -6.73
CA PHE A 89 -2.88 -9.90 -5.93
C PHE A 89 -4.06 -10.64 -6.55
N ASP A 90 -4.15 -10.67 -7.88
CA ASP A 90 -5.15 -11.45 -8.63
C ASP A 90 -4.99 -12.95 -8.40
N GLU A 91 -3.76 -13.46 -8.51
CA GLU A 91 -3.44 -14.88 -8.29
C GLU A 91 -3.77 -15.40 -6.88
N ILE A 92 -3.83 -14.50 -5.89
CA ILE A 92 -4.18 -14.85 -4.50
C ILE A 92 -5.62 -14.43 -4.13
N ASP A 93 -6.46 -14.09 -5.11
CA ASP A 93 -7.87 -13.70 -4.96
C ASP A 93 -8.08 -12.48 -4.02
N MET A 94 -7.18 -11.49 -4.08
CA MET A 94 -7.19 -10.32 -3.17
C MET A 94 -7.63 -9.01 -3.83
N ILE A 95 -7.94 -9.03 -5.12
CA ILE A 95 -8.34 -7.84 -5.89
C ILE A 95 -9.56 -7.17 -5.26
N ASP A 96 -10.65 -7.92 -5.07
CA ASP A 96 -11.88 -7.39 -4.50
C ASP A 96 -11.75 -7.10 -3.01
N GLU A 97 -10.98 -7.93 -2.31
CA GLU A 97 -10.75 -7.81 -0.87
C GLU A 97 -10.15 -6.41 -0.59
N PHE A 98 -9.03 -6.06 -1.21
CA PHE A 98 -8.33 -4.80 -0.95
C PHE A 98 -8.60 -3.71 -2.00
N LYS A 99 -9.64 -3.88 -2.83
CA LYS A 99 -10.00 -2.96 -3.93
C LYS A 99 -8.78 -2.56 -4.76
N ILE A 100 -7.97 -3.55 -5.15
CA ILE A 100 -6.69 -3.32 -5.82
C ILE A 100 -6.92 -2.61 -7.16
N LYS A 101 -6.20 -1.51 -7.38
CA LYS A 101 -6.21 -0.73 -8.63
C LYS A 101 -4.79 -0.61 -9.16
N ILE A 102 -4.67 -0.57 -10.48
CA ILE A 102 -3.41 -0.21 -11.15
C ILE A 102 -3.47 1.25 -11.60
N MET A 103 -2.42 2.00 -11.29
CA MET A 103 -2.17 3.32 -11.86
C MET A 103 -0.84 3.25 -12.60
N GLU A 104 -0.89 3.26 -13.94
CA GLU A 104 0.34 3.40 -14.71
C GLU A 104 0.97 4.75 -14.39
N ASP A 105 2.19 4.73 -13.85
CA ASP A 105 2.93 5.95 -13.61
C ASP A 105 3.35 6.53 -14.97
N LYS A 106 2.65 7.56 -15.45
CA LYS A 106 3.05 8.33 -16.65
C LYS A 106 4.23 9.25 -16.38
N LEU A 107 5.09 8.96 -15.39
CA LEU A 107 6.33 9.69 -15.16
C LEU A 107 7.48 9.04 -15.93
N GLY A 108 7.36 9.18 -17.25
CA GLY A 108 8.43 8.96 -18.22
C GLY A 108 8.69 10.22 -19.05
N THR A 109 8.82 11.38 -18.41
CA THR A 109 9.46 12.60 -18.98
C THR A 109 9.39 13.72 -17.95
N LEU A 110 10.54 14.05 -17.33
CA LEU A 110 11.05 15.41 -17.10
C LEU A 110 12.54 15.29 -16.76
#